data_AF-A0A1V6ABJ2-F1
#
_entry.id   AF-A0A1V6ABJ2-F1
#
_cell.length_a   1.000
_cell.length_b   1.000
_cell.length_c   1.000
_cell.angle_alpha   90.00
_cell.angle_beta   90.00
_cell.angle_gamma   90.00
#
_symmetry.space_group_name_H-M   'P 1'
#
loop_
_entity.id
_entity.type
_entity.pdbx_description
1 polymer ?
#
loop_
_entity_poly.entity_id
_entity_poly.type
_entity_poly.pdbx_seq_one_letter_code
_entity_poly.pdbx_strand_id
1 'polypeptide(L)'
;MKKLLLVLIYLIAAGIGFWLGLNKTRPPRKLETQRIEECLAIYINYKKDLDQVKLEKSLEAIALKPKDLEVIIDKFIYYRTNKSGLKQAMKFLELFKKGANLQVDKVETITGMKQEPFRLDAEILAVFETNPKLIEEAFET
;
A
#
# COMPACT_ATOMS: atom_id res chain seq x y z
N MET A 1 41.23 -23.99 -25.82
CA MET A 1 41.02 -22.91 -24.83
C MET A 1 40.07 -21.80 -25.31
N LYS A 2 40.26 -21.20 -26.51
CA LYS A 2 39.38 -20.11 -27.00
C LYS A 2 37.88 -20.46 -27.13
N LYS A 3 37.54 -21.69 -27.53
CA LYS A 3 36.13 -22.15 -27.65
C LYS A 3 35.42 -22.30 -26.29
N LEU A 4 36.16 -22.67 -25.24
CA LEU A 4 35.62 -22.84 -23.89
C LEU A 4 35.33 -21.48 -23.22
N LEU A 5 36.20 -20.50 -23.46
CA LEU A 5 36.02 -19.12 -23.02
C LEU A 5 34.78 -18.47 -23.66
N LEU A 6 34.55 -18.70 -24.96
CA LEU A 6 33.38 -18.21 -25.68
C LEU A 6 32.07 -18.79 -25.12
N VAL A 7 32.02 -20.09 -24.83
CA VAL A 7 30.83 -20.73 -24.24
C VAL A 7 30.53 -20.17 -22.83
N LEU A 8 31.57 -19.93 -22.02
CA LEU A 8 31.41 -19.32 -20.70
C LEU A 8 30.83 -17.89 -20.78
N ILE A 9 31.29 -17.09 -21.75
CA ILE A 9 30.78 -15.73 -21.98
C ILE A 9 29.30 -15.76 -22.39
N TYR A 10 28.90 -16.68 -23.26
CA TYR A 10 27.50 -16.84 -23.65
C TYR A 10 26.60 -17.27 -22.49
N LEU A 11 27.07 -18.17 -21.62
CA LEU A 11 26.32 -18.61 -20.44
C LEU A 11 26.16 -17.48 -19.40
N ILE A 12 27.20 -16.66 -19.21
CA ILE A 12 27.14 -15.49 -18.32
C ILE A 12 26.19 -14.43 -18.90
N ALA A 13 26.27 -14.15 -20.20
CA ALA A 13 25.37 -13.20 -20.86
C ALA A 13 23.90 -13.65 -20.82
N ALA A 14 23.64 -14.95 -21.01
CA ALA A 14 22.30 -15.53 -20.89
C ALA A 14 21.78 -15.49 -19.44
N GLY A 15 22.64 -15.76 -18.45
CA GLY A 15 22.28 -15.66 -17.03
C GLY A 15 21.93 -14.24 -16.61
N ILE A 16 22.71 -13.25 -17.07
CA ILE A 16 22.45 -11.82 -16.81
C ILE A 16 21.17 -11.36 -17.53
N GLY A 17 20.96 -11.78 -18.79
CA GLY A 17 19.75 -11.48 -19.54
C GLY A 17 18.48 -12.06 -18.90
N PHE A 18 18.58 -13.27 -18.34
CA PHE A 18 17.49 -13.92 -17.60
C PHE A 18 17.20 -13.23 -16.26
N TRP A 19 18.23 -12.83 -15.50
CA TRP A 19 18.07 -12.13 -14.22
C TRP A 19 17.51 -10.72 -14.38
N LEU A 20 17.97 -9.98 -15.41
CA LEU A 20 17.42 -8.67 -15.76
C LEU A 20 16.02 -8.77 -16.37
N GLY A 21 15.74 -9.83 -17.14
CA GLY A 21 14.43 -10.10 -17.73
C GLY A 21 13.35 -10.37 -16.68
N LEU A 22 13.64 -11.19 -15.66
CA LEU A 22 12.70 -11.53 -14.58
C LEU A 22 12.26 -10.32 -13.75
N ASN A 23 13.13 -9.33 -13.56
CA ASN A 23 12.77 -8.09 -12.86
C ASN A 23 11.91 -7.14 -13.71
N LYS A 24 11.87 -7.32 -15.04
CA LYS A 24 11.16 -6.42 -15.97
C LYS A 24 9.75 -6.89 -16.34
N THR A 25 9.35 -8.10 -15.96
CA THR A 25 8.09 -8.73 -16.42
C THR A 25 7.10 -9.07 -15.31
N ARG A 26 7.23 -8.51 -14.11
CA ARG A 26 6.20 -8.73 -13.08
C ARG A 26 4.90 -8.03 -13.48
N PRO A 27 3.75 -8.73 -13.40
CA PRO A 27 2.47 -8.11 -13.73
C PRO A 27 2.19 -6.97 -12.75
N PRO A 28 1.52 -5.89 -13.20
CA PRO A 28 1.16 -4.80 -12.32
C PRO A 28 0.29 -5.30 -11.16
N ARG A 29 0.58 -4.84 -9.95
CA ARG A 29 -0.22 -5.19 -8.77
C ARG A 29 -1.54 -4.41 -8.80
N LYS A 30 -2.65 -5.15 -8.64
CA LYS A 30 -3.95 -4.54 -8.36
C LYS A 30 -4.02 -4.16 -6.87
N LEU A 31 -4.36 -2.90 -6.62
CA LEU A 31 -4.63 -2.36 -5.29
C LEU A 31 -6.14 -2.29 -5.09
N GLU A 32 -6.60 -2.66 -3.90
CA GLU A 32 -8.00 -2.63 -3.52
C GLU A 32 -8.18 -1.48 -2.53
N THR A 33 -8.65 -0.32 -3.00
CA THR A 33 -8.82 0.87 -2.15
C THR A 33 -10.16 0.90 -1.42
N GLN A 34 -11.15 0.17 -1.93
CA GLN A 34 -12.54 0.22 -1.46
C GLN A 34 -12.66 0.07 0.06
N ARG A 35 -11.98 -0.91 0.67
CA ARG A 35 -12.05 -1.13 2.12
C ARG A 35 -11.45 0.04 2.91
N ILE A 36 -10.37 0.66 2.42
CA ILE A 36 -9.77 1.85 3.05
C ILE A 36 -10.68 3.07 2.91
N GLU A 37 -11.33 3.22 1.76
CA GLU A 37 -12.31 4.29 1.52
C GLU A 37 -13.55 4.12 2.43
N GLU A 38 -14.09 2.91 2.54
CA GLU A 38 -15.18 2.60 3.47
C GLU A 38 -14.78 2.85 4.93
N CYS A 39 -13.54 2.52 5.30
CA CYS A 39 -12.98 2.81 6.63
C CYS A 39 -12.96 4.33 6.91
N LEU A 40 -12.53 5.16 5.94
CA LEU A 40 -12.60 6.62 6.07
C LEU A 40 -14.03 7.14 6.16
N ALA A 41 -14.98 6.58 5.39
CA ALA A 41 -16.38 6.97 5.47
C ALA A 41 -16.99 6.65 6.85
N ILE A 42 -16.64 5.50 7.43
CA ILE A 42 -17.03 5.15 8.80
C ILE A 42 -16.44 6.15 9.80
N TYR A 43 -15.16 6.49 9.65
CA TYR A 43 -14.51 7.48 10.51
C TYR A 43 -15.16 8.86 10.44
N ILE A 44 -15.51 9.33 9.23
CA ILE A 44 -16.25 10.58 9.01
C ILE A 44 -17.58 10.57 9.77
N ASN A 45 -18.33 9.47 9.66
CA ASN A 45 -19.62 9.35 10.34
C ASN A 45 -19.45 9.32 11.86
N TYR A 46 -18.47 8.55 12.35
CA TYR A 46 -18.17 8.48 13.77
C TYR A 46 -17.77 9.83 14.36
N LYS A 47 -17.02 10.67 13.64
CA LYS A 47 -16.74 12.04 14.08
C LYS A 47 -18.00 12.90 14.26
N LYS A 48 -19.08 12.61 13.53
CA LYS A 48 -20.33 13.38 13.55
C LYS A 48 -21.24 12.94 14.70
N ASP A 49 -21.34 11.65 14.97
CA ASP A 49 -22.27 11.09 15.96
C ASP A 49 -21.61 10.65 17.28
N LEU A 50 -20.30 10.42 17.29
CA LEU A 50 -19.50 9.91 18.41
C LEU A 50 -20.07 8.61 19.02
N ASP A 51 -20.78 7.82 18.21
CA ASP A 51 -21.43 6.60 18.65
C ASP A 51 -20.51 5.38 18.50
N GLN A 52 -19.95 4.94 19.62
CA GLN A 52 -19.03 3.79 19.67
C GLN A 52 -19.69 2.48 19.26
N VAL A 53 -20.97 2.27 19.59
CA VAL A 53 -21.68 1.02 19.26
C VAL A 53 -21.92 0.94 17.76
N LYS A 54 -22.31 2.06 17.16
CA LYS A 54 -22.48 2.17 15.71
C LYS A 54 -21.16 2.07 14.96
N LEU A 55 -20.08 2.64 15.50
CA LEU A 55 -18.73 2.50 14.99
C LEU A 55 -18.33 1.03 14.89
N GLU A 56 -18.40 0.29 16.00
CA GLU A 56 -18.01 -1.12 16.04
C GLU A 56 -18.80 -1.96 15.05
N LYS A 57 -20.12 -1.75 14.99
CA LYS A 57 -21.00 -2.44 14.03
C LYS A 57 -20.64 -2.14 12.57
N SER A 58 -20.29 -0.88 12.27
CA SER A 58 -19.93 -0.48 10.91
C SER A 58 -18.58 -1.05 10.49
N LEU A 59 -17.61 -1.10 11.42
CA LEU A 59 -16.29 -1.70 11.18
C LEU A 59 -16.39 -3.22 10.97
N GLU A 60 -17.23 -3.90 11.75
CA GLU A 60 -17.45 -5.34 11.61
C GLU A 60 -17.99 -5.71 10.23
N ALA A 61 -18.87 -4.88 9.66
CA ALA A 61 -19.43 -5.07 8.31
C ALA A 61 -18.35 -5.09 7.21
N ILE A 62 -17.19 -4.45 7.44
CA ILE A 62 -16.04 -4.44 6.53
C ILE A 62 -14.87 -5.31 7.03
N ALA A 63 -15.14 -6.17 8.02
CA ALA A 63 -14.19 -7.08 8.65
C ALA A 63 -12.98 -6.38 9.31
N LEU A 64 -13.19 -5.17 9.84
CA LEU A 64 -12.19 -4.41 10.60
C LEU A 64 -12.56 -4.35 12.09
N LYS A 65 -11.54 -4.17 12.93
CA LYS A 65 -11.68 -3.88 14.35
C LYS A 65 -11.38 -2.40 14.64
N PRO A 66 -11.81 -1.85 15.79
CA PRO A 66 -11.44 -0.49 16.19
C PRO A 66 -9.93 -0.22 16.16
N LYS A 67 -9.12 -1.20 16.57
CA LYS A 67 -7.66 -1.09 16.50
C LYS A 67 -7.12 -1.02 15.05
N ASP A 68 -7.76 -1.69 14.11
CA ASP A 68 -7.38 -1.59 12.69
C ASP A 68 -7.68 -0.20 12.15
N LEU A 69 -8.82 0.38 12.56
CA LEU A 69 -9.17 1.77 12.24
C LEU A 69 -8.12 2.74 12.77
N GLU A 70 -7.71 2.63 14.04
CA GLU A 70 -6.67 3.48 14.63
C GLU A 70 -5.39 3.48 13.79
N VAL A 71 -4.89 2.29 13.44
CA VAL A 71 -3.69 2.13 12.60
C VAL A 71 -3.84 2.81 11.24
N ILE A 72 -4.99 2.60 10.57
CA ILE A 72 -5.27 3.20 9.26
C ILE A 72 -5.31 4.74 9.37
N ILE A 73 -6.01 5.27 10.37
CA ILE A 73 -6.15 6.71 10.58
C ILE A 73 -4.81 7.36 10.94
N ASP A 74 -4.00 6.73 11.79
CA ASP A 74 -2.67 7.20 12.13
C ASP A 74 -1.76 7.32 10.89
N LYS A 75 -1.86 6.38 9.96
CA LYS A 75 -1.13 6.44 8.68
C LYS A 75 -1.60 7.60 7.81
N PHE A 76 -2.92 7.85 7.71
CA PHE A 76 -3.43 9.03 7.02
C PHE A 76 -2.93 10.33 7.65
N ILE A 77 -2.95 10.44 8.98
CA ILE A 77 -2.43 11.59 9.72
C ILE A 77 -0.93 11.77 9.45
N TYR A 78 -0.15 10.69 9.51
CA TYR A 78 1.28 10.72 9.24
C TYR A 78 1.59 11.29 7.83
N TYR A 79 0.93 10.76 6.80
CA TYR A 79 1.17 11.21 5.43
C TYR A 79 0.70 12.65 5.18
N ARG A 80 -0.41 13.08 5.81
CA ARG A 80 -0.88 14.47 5.71
C ARG A 80 0.04 15.47 6.40
N THR A 81 0.58 15.10 7.55
CA THR A 81 1.44 15.99 8.35
C THR A 81 2.89 16.03 7.83
N ASN A 82 3.34 15.01 7.08
CA ASN A 82 4.69 14.94 6.53
C ASN A 82 4.71 14.93 4.99
N LYS A 83 4.67 16.12 4.38
CA LYS A 83 4.68 16.29 2.90
C LYS A 83 5.89 15.65 2.20
N SER A 84 7.07 15.73 2.80
CA SER A 84 8.27 15.08 2.26
C SER A 84 8.16 13.56 2.29
N GLY A 85 7.67 13.01 3.40
CA GLY A 85 7.43 11.57 3.57
C GLY A 85 6.39 11.07 2.58
N LEU A 86 5.28 11.79 2.41
CA LEU A 86 4.26 11.48 1.41
C LEU A 86 4.87 11.45 -0.01
N LYS A 87 5.60 12.49 -0.43
CA LYS A 87 6.21 12.53 -1.77
C LYS A 87 7.14 11.35 -2.02
N GLN A 88 7.89 10.91 -1.02
CA GLN A 88 8.73 9.73 -1.13
C GLN A 88 7.90 8.43 -1.19
N ALA A 89 6.88 8.31 -0.34
CA ALA A 89 5.98 7.17 -0.30
C ALA A 89 5.20 7.00 -1.62
N MET A 90 4.80 8.09 -2.27
CA MET A 90 4.19 8.07 -3.60
C MET A 90 5.10 7.44 -4.67
N LYS A 91 6.42 7.69 -4.62
CA LYS A 91 7.37 7.02 -5.52
C LYS A 91 7.44 5.52 -5.26
N PHE A 92 7.37 5.11 -3.99
CA PHE A 92 7.31 3.69 -3.63
C PHE A 92 6.00 3.06 -4.09
N LEU A 93 4.87 3.76 -4.03
CA LEU A 93 3.60 3.31 -4.59
C LEU A 93 3.72 2.99 -6.08
N GLU A 94 4.33 3.88 -6.88
CA GLU A 94 4.53 3.62 -8.31
C GLU A 94 5.36 2.35 -8.57
N LEU A 95 6.44 2.15 -7.80
CA LEU A 95 7.27 0.95 -7.88
C LEU A 95 6.48 -0.29 -7.46
N PHE A 96 5.70 -0.19 -6.39
CA PHE A 96 4.86 -1.27 -5.89
C PHE A 96 3.79 -1.70 -6.92
N LYS A 97 3.12 -0.73 -7.56
CA LYS A 97 2.18 -0.97 -8.66
C LYS A 97 2.83 -1.68 -9.84
N LYS A 98 4.12 -1.42 -10.11
CA LYS A 98 4.93 -2.10 -11.14
C LYS A 98 5.45 -3.49 -10.72
N GLY A 99 5.10 -3.97 -9.52
CA GLY A 99 5.50 -5.29 -9.03
C GLY A 99 6.85 -5.33 -8.29
N ALA A 100 7.42 -4.17 -7.94
CA ALA A 100 8.67 -4.11 -7.17
C ALA A 100 8.47 -4.72 -5.77
N ASN A 101 9.42 -5.52 -5.31
CA ASN A 101 9.41 -6.00 -3.94
C ASN A 101 10.02 -4.93 -3.03
N LEU A 102 9.18 -4.29 -2.22
CA LEU A 102 9.63 -3.26 -1.28
C LEU A 102 9.92 -3.91 0.07
N GLN A 103 11.10 -3.62 0.62
CA GLN A 103 11.40 -3.97 1.99
C GLN A 103 10.95 -2.82 2.88
N VAL A 104 10.25 -3.15 3.96
CA VAL A 104 9.82 -2.19 4.98
C VAL A 104 10.28 -2.70 6.34
N ASP A 105 10.68 -1.79 7.22
CA ASP A 105 11.21 -2.14 8.54
C ASP A 105 10.14 -2.79 9.44
N LYS A 106 8.88 -2.45 9.18
CA LYS A 106 7.72 -2.98 9.91
C LYS A 106 6.57 -3.22 8.96
N VAL A 107 5.97 -4.40 9.05
CA VAL A 107 4.70 -4.73 8.39
C VAL A 107 3.61 -4.57 9.43
N GLU A 108 2.62 -3.73 9.13
CA GLU A 108 1.44 -3.57 9.96
C GLU A 108 0.35 -4.56 9.56
N THR A 109 -0.21 -5.22 10.57
CA THR A 109 -1.21 -6.26 10.37
C THR A 109 -2.60 -5.67 10.55
N ILE A 110 -3.37 -5.66 9.46
CA ILE A 110 -4.81 -5.34 9.47
C ILE A 110 -5.64 -6.62 9.35
N THR A 111 -6.69 -6.74 10.17
CA THR A 111 -7.62 -7.86 10.12
C THR A 111 -8.21 -8.03 8.70
N GLY A 112 -8.20 -9.25 8.18
CA GLY A 112 -8.81 -9.57 6.89
C GLY A 112 -8.10 -8.99 5.66
N MET A 113 -6.93 -8.35 5.81
CA MET A 113 -6.11 -7.88 4.70
C MET A 113 -4.95 -8.83 4.39
N LYS A 114 -4.52 -8.83 3.13
CA LYS A 114 -3.33 -9.56 2.68
C LYS A 114 -2.09 -8.98 3.35
N GLN A 115 -1.31 -9.85 3.97
CA GLN A 115 -0.06 -9.49 4.64
C GLN A 115 1.08 -9.52 3.62
N GLU A 116 1.34 -8.38 2.99
CA GLU A 116 2.50 -8.16 2.11
C GLU A 116 3.23 -6.88 2.54
N PRO A 117 4.57 -6.84 2.49
CA PRO A 117 5.33 -5.63 2.71
C PRO A 117 4.77 -4.43 1.94
N PHE A 118 4.61 -3.29 2.62
CA PHE A 118 4.10 -2.03 2.05
C PHE A 118 2.63 -2.07 1.54
N ARG A 119 1.91 -3.18 1.65
CA ARG A 119 0.56 -3.31 1.08
C ARG A 119 -0.44 -2.32 1.67
N LEU A 120 -0.48 -2.22 3.00
CA LEU A 120 -1.36 -1.28 3.69
C LEU A 120 -1.06 0.16 3.27
N ASP A 121 0.20 0.57 3.36
CA ASP A 121 0.65 1.88 2.91
C ASP A 121 0.29 2.11 1.45
N ALA A 122 0.45 1.12 0.57
CA ALA A 122 0.09 1.25 -0.84
C ALA A 122 -1.40 1.47 -1.07
N GLU A 123 -2.28 0.77 -0.34
CA GLU A 123 -3.73 0.97 -0.44
C GLU A 123 -4.15 2.34 0.11
N ILE A 124 -3.55 2.79 1.21
CA ILE A 124 -3.75 4.14 1.76
C ILE A 124 -3.29 5.23 0.78
N LEU A 125 -2.05 5.12 0.27
CA LEU A 125 -1.48 6.08 -0.67
C LEU A 125 -2.25 6.08 -2.00
N ALA A 126 -2.83 4.95 -2.41
CA ALA A 126 -3.70 4.92 -3.57
C ALA A 126 -4.97 5.75 -3.35
N VAL A 127 -5.54 5.80 -2.14
CA VAL A 127 -6.68 6.70 -1.83
C VAL A 127 -6.29 8.17 -1.97
N PHE A 128 -5.06 8.55 -1.60
CA PHE A 128 -4.55 9.91 -1.86
C PHE A 128 -4.55 10.28 -3.35
N GLU A 129 -4.31 9.31 -4.24
CA GLU A 129 -4.37 9.53 -5.69
C GLU A 129 -5.79 9.50 -6.25
N THR A 130 -6.61 8.55 -5.81
CA THR A 130 -7.90 8.25 -6.44
C THR A 130 -9.06 9.03 -5.83
N ASN A 131 -9.01 9.34 -4.54
CA ASN A 131 -10.11 9.98 -3.82
C ASN A 131 -9.62 10.96 -2.74
N PRO A 132 -8.88 12.03 -3.11
CA PRO A 132 -8.38 13.02 -2.16
C PRO A 132 -9.49 13.76 -1.42
N LYS A 133 -10.65 13.97 -2.04
CA LYS A 133 -11.80 14.64 -1.42
C LYS A 133 -12.33 13.92 -0.18
N LEU A 134 -12.29 12.59 -0.17
CA LEU A 134 -12.69 11.81 1.01
C LEU A 134 -11.73 12.05 2.18
N ILE A 135 -10.44 12.25 1.89
CA ILE A 135 -9.43 12.56 2.90
C ILE A 135 -9.65 13.98 3.44
N GLU A 136 -9.98 14.94 2.57
CA GLU A 136 -10.37 16.29 2.98
C GLU A 136 -11.58 16.23 3.92
N GLU A 137 -12.67 15.54 3.56
CA GLU A 137 -13.85 15.41 4.44
C GLU A 137 -13.51 14.75 5.79
N ALA A 138 -12.63 13.74 5.78
CA ALA A 138 -12.23 13.04 7.00
C ALA A 138 -11.47 13.93 8.00
N PHE A 139 -10.71 14.91 7.52
CA PHE A 139 -9.74 15.58 8.38
C PHE A 139 -9.61 17.11 8.24
N GLU A 140 -10.28 17.74 7.28
CA GLU A 140 -10.30 19.18 7.07
C GLU A 140 -11.71 19.66 7.40
N THR A 141 -11.94 19.85 8.71
CA THR A 141 -13.08 20.59 9.25
C THR A 141 -12.80 22.06 9.27
#